data_AF-A0A804N5T8-F1
#
_entry.id   AF-A0A804N5T8-F1
#
_cell.length_a   1.000
_cell.length_b   1.000
_cell.length_c   1.000
_cell.angle_alpha   90.00
_cell.angle_beta   90.00
_cell.angle_gamma   90.00
#
_symmetry.space_group_name_H-M   'P 1'
#
loop_
_entity.id
_entity.type
_entity.pdbx_description
1 polymer ?
#
loop_
_entity_poly.entity_id
_entity_poly.type
_entity_poly.pdbx_seq_one_letter_code
_entity_poly.pdbx_strand_id
1 'polypeptide(L)'
;MNQLESSSVTRGRGKNKRIWTYYEDEELIKALYEISLDPKWKSEGGFKNGYCSVLENELKARLPGCGLSAIPHIESRVRHFRTKYGSIEVMLAKSGFNQMTMLFALPETLRREFILNMIADLYPFFR
;
A
#
# COMPACT_ATOMS: atom_id res chain seq x y z
N MET A 1 26.54 -25.50 -39.87
CA MET A 1 27.40 -24.82 -38.88
C MET A 1 26.51 -24.31 -37.77
N ASN A 2 26.77 -24.72 -36.53
CA ASN A 2 26.12 -24.23 -35.33
C ASN A 2 26.49 -22.75 -35.10
N GLN A 3 25.50 -21.88 -34.90
CA GLN A 3 25.68 -20.67 -34.10
C GLN A 3 24.51 -20.65 -33.11
N LEU A 4 24.72 -21.27 -31.95
CA LEU A 4 23.88 -21.09 -30.78
C LEU A 4 24.04 -19.64 -30.37
N GLU A 5 23.08 -18.80 -30.76
CA GLU A 5 23.01 -17.42 -30.35
C GLU A 5 22.89 -17.38 -28.82
N SER A 6 24.02 -17.06 -28.19
CA SER A 6 24.16 -16.75 -26.78
C SER A 6 23.09 -15.76 -26.40
N SER A 7 21.99 -16.26 -25.83
CA SER A 7 20.93 -15.44 -25.27
C SER A 7 21.53 -14.72 -24.08
N SER A 8 22.03 -13.52 -24.31
CA SER A 8 22.43 -12.60 -23.26
C SER A 8 21.20 -12.34 -22.41
N VAL A 9 21.10 -13.04 -21.28
CA VAL A 9 20.11 -12.77 -20.25
C VAL A 9 20.46 -11.39 -19.71
N THR A 10 19.88 -10.36 -20.31
CA THR A 10 19.95 -9.00 -19.79
C THR A 10 19.26 -9.03 -18.42
N ARG A 11 20.06 -9.07 -17.36
CA ARG A 11 19.61 -8.97 -15.96
C ARG A 11 19.08 -7.55 -15.75
N GLY A 12 17.89 -7.29 -16.27
CA GLY A 12 17.21 -6.01 -16.13
C GLY A 12 16.88 -5.78 -14.66
N ARG A 13 17.64 -4.88 -14.02
CA ARG A 13 17.34 -4.31 -12.70
C ARG A 13 15.93 -3.71 -12.73
N GLY A 14 14.91 -4.49 -12.34
CA GLY A 14 13.54 -3.99 -12.20
C GLY A 14 12.42 -4.83 -12.82
N LYS A 15 12.71 -5.86 -13.63
CA LYS A 15 11.64 -6.67 -14.26
C LYS A 15 10.98 -7.69 -13.31
N ASN A 16 11.62 -8.04 -12.19
CA ASN A 16 11.06 -8.94 -11.16
C ASN A 16 10.30 -8.21 -10.05
N LYS A 17 9.94 -6.93 -10.23
CA LYS A 17 9.05 -6.29 -9.26
C LYS A 17 7.67 -6.90 -9.43
N ARG A 18 7.29 -7.79 -8.52
CA ARG A 18 5.94 -8.34 -8.43
C ARG A 18 4.93 -7.19 -8.41
N ILE A 19 4.00 -7.21 -9.35
CA ILE A 19 2.95 -6.21 -9.48
C ILE A 19 1.85 -6.57 -8.46
N TRP A 20 1.47 -5.59 -7.64
CA TRP A 20 0.32 -5.71 -6.75
C TRP A 20 -0.94 -5.43 -7.56
N THR A 21 -1.91 -6.33 -7.44
CA THR A 21 -3.26 -6.12 -7.98
C THR A 21 -4.06 -5.20 -7.07
N TYR A 22 -5.08 -4.56 -7.63
CA TYR A 22 -6.03 -3.75 -6.85
C TYR A 22 -6.64 -4.55 -5.68
N TYR A 23 -6.99 -5.82 -5.91
CA TYR A 23 -7.55 -6.69 -4.88
C TYR A 23 -6.55 -7.02 -3.76
N GLU A 24 -5.26 -7.24 -4.08
CA GLU A 24 -4.22 -7.44 -3.07
C GLU A 24 -4.02 -6.18 -2.22
N ASP A 25 -4.08 -4.99 -2.83
CA ASP A 25 -4.02 -3.72 -2.11
C ASP A 25 -5.24 -3.53 -1.19
N GLU A 26 -6.45 -3.79 -1.68
CA GLU A 26 -7.67 -3.68 -0.86
C GLU A 26 -7.64 -4.59 0.36
N GLU A 27 -7.28 -5.88 0.18
CA GLU A 27 -7.18 -6.81 1.32
C GLU A 27 -6.04 -6.43 2.27
N LEU A 28 -4.92 -5.89 1.77
CA LEU A 28 -3.85 -5.40 2.62
C LEU A 28 -4.31 -4.18 3.44
N ILE A 29 -5.05 -3.25 2.85
CA ILE A 29 -5.59 -2.07 3.55
C ILE A 29 -6.60 -2.51 4.61
N LYS A 30 -7.49 -3.46 4.30
CA LYS A 30 -8.42 -4.03 5.29
C LYS A 30 -7.67 -4.71 6.44
N ALA A 31 -6.67 -5.53 6.15
CA ALA A 31 -5.89 -6.21 7.18
C ALA A 31 -5.09 -5.22 8.07
N LEU A 32 -4.55 -4.14 7.48
CA LEU A 32 -3.93 -3.06 8.23
C LEU A 32 -4.91 -2.36 9.17
N TYR A 33 -6.15 -2.11 8.69
CA TYR A 33 -7.21 -1.52 9.50
C TYR A 33 -7.58 -2.41 10.68
N GLU A 34 -7.81 -3.71 10.47
CA GLU A 34 -8.09 -4.67 11.56
C GLU A 34 -6.98 -4.70 12.62
N ILE A 35 -5.72 -4.78 12.19
CA ILE A 35 -4.56 -4.77 13.11
C ILE A 35 -4.49 -3.44 13.86
N SER A 36 -4.91 -2.32 13.27
CA SER A 36 -4.93 -1.01 13.92
C SER A 36 -6.01 -0.86 14.99
N LEU A 37 -7.11 -1.61 14.87
CA LEU A 37 -8.17 -1.65 15.87
C LEU A 37 -7.76 -2.43 17.11
N ASP A 38 -6.90 -3.44 16.94
CA ASP A 38 -6.44 -4.27 18.04
C ASP A 38 -5.31 -3.57 18.83
N PRO A 39 -5.55 -3.17 20.10
CA PRO A 39 -4.54 -2.53 20.93
C PRO A 39 -3.32 -3.43 21.17
N LYS A 40 -3.44 -4.75 20.96
CA LYS A 40 -2.32 -5.69 21.02
C LYS A 40 -1.21 -5.34 20.03
N TRP A 41 -1.54 -4.79 18.87
CA TRP A 41 -0.57 -4.43 17.83
C TRP A 41 -0.13 -2.98 17.85
N LYS A 42 -0.77 -2.16 18.66
CA LYS A 42 -0.42 -0.75 18.84
C LYS A 42 0.88 -0.62 19.65
N SER A 43 1.80 0.21 19.16
CA SER A 43 3.05 0.61 19.79
C SER A 43 3.11 2.15 19.81
N GLU A 44 3.98 2.73 20.64
CA GLU A 44 4.24 4.18 20.58
C GLU A 44 4.66 4.59 19.16
N GLY A 45 3.82 5.36 18.47
CA GLY A 45 4.08 5.84 17.12
C GLY A 45 3.88 4.84 15.97
N GLY A 46 3.31 3.64 16.20
CA GLY A 46 3.07 2.71 15.09
C GLY A 46 2.66 1.29 15.49
N PHE A 47 2.99 0.32 14.63
CA PHE A 47 2.74 -1.10 14.89
C PHE A 47 3.91 -1.76 15.62
N LYS A 48 3.62 -2.75 16.46
CA LYS A 48 4.64 -3.60 17.07
C LYS A 48 5.46 -4.35 16.03
N ASN A 49 6.71 -4.67 16.37
CA ASN A 49 7.56 -5.47 15.51
C ASN A 49 6.91 -6.85 15.23
N GLY A 50 6.95 -7.30 13.99
CA GLY A 50 6.30 -8.54 13.55
C GLY A 50 4.89 -8.39 12.96
N TYR A 51 4.29 -7.18 12.94
CA TYR A 51 2.97 -6.96 12.30
C TYR A 51 2.91 -7.44 10.85
N CYS A 52 4.02 -7.36 10.10
CA CYS A 52 4.11 -7.87 8.73
C CYS A 52 3.86 -9.38 8.63
N SER A 53 4.23 -10.16 9.65
CA SER A 53 3.98 -11.61 9.69
C SER A 53 2.50 -11.91 9.91
N VAL A 54 1.81 -11.05 10.66
CA VAL A 54 0.35 -11.17 10.86
C VAL A 54 -0.40 -10.79 9.60
N LEU A 55 0.01 -9.70 8.94
CA LEU A 55 -0.51 -9.34 7.62
C LEU A 55 -0.28 -10.46 6.59
N GLU A 56 0.87 -11.13 6.63
CA GLU A 56 1.13 -12.28 5.76
C GLU A 56 0.13 -13.41 6.00
N ASN A 57 -0.15 -13.74 7.26
CA ASN A 57 -1.10 -14.77 7.61
C ASN A 57 -2.54 -14.39 7.20
N GLU A 58 -2.95 -13.16 7.45
CA GLU A 58 -4.25 -12.61 7.04
C GLU A 58 -4.41 -12.64 5.52
N LEU A 59 -3.41 -12.20 4.77
CA LEU A 59 -3.43 -12.22 3.31
C LEU A 59 -3.42 -13.64 2.75
N LYS A 60 -2.70 -14.58 3.38
CA LYS A 60 -2.76 -16.00 3.00
C LYS A 60 -4.13 -16.61 3.23
N ALA A 61 -4.83 -16.21 4.30
CA ALA A 61 -6.18 -16.69 4.60
C ALA A 61 -7.22 -16.12 3.63
N ARG A 62 -7.10 -14.83 3.27
CA ARG A 62 -8.04 -14.13 2.37
C ARG A 62 -7.78 -14.41 0.90
N LEU A 63 -6.51 -14.51 0.52
CA LEU A 63 -6.03 -14.76 -0.84
C LEU A 63 -5.12 -16.01 -0.81
N PRO A 64 -5.71 -17.23 -0.73
CA PRO A 64 -4.94 -18.46 -0.81
C PRO A 64 -4.19 -18.50 -2.15
N GLY A 65 -2.86 -18.51 -2.10
CA GLY A 65 -2.01 -18.51 -3.30
C GLY A 65 -1.48 -17.15 -3.74
N CYS A 66 -1.73 -16.05 -3.00
CA CYS A 66 -1.09 -14.77 -3.30
C CYS A 66 0.45 -14.86 -3.23
N GLY A 67 1.05 -15.79 -2.48
CA GLY A 67 2.52 -15.93 -2.42
C GLY A 67 3.24 -14.64 -1.96
N LEU A 68 2.53 -13.81 -1.19
CA LEU A 68 3.08 -12.63 -0.55
C LEU A 68 3.79 -13.07 0.73
N SER A 69 4.94 -12.45 0.99
CA SER A 69 5.75 -12.71 2.19
C SER A 69 5.83 -11.43 3.00
N ALA A 70 5.85 -11.54 4.32
CA ALA A 70 5.99 -10.42 5.25
C ALA A 70 7.14 -9.49 4.83
N ILE A 71 8.30 -10.09 4.57
CA ILE A 71 9.49 -9.43 4.05
C ILE A 71 9.88 -10.16 2.75
N PRO A 72 10.09 -9.45 1.62
CA PRO A 72 10.08 -7.99 1.46
C PRO A 72 8.74 -7.42 0.96
N HIS A 73 7.76 -8.25 0.57
CA HIS A 73 6.60 -7.81 -0.20
C HIS A 73 5.67 -6.90 0.59
N ILE A 74 5.18 -7.39 1.72
CA ILE A 74 4.20 -6.65 2.56
C ILE A 74 4.87 -5.43 3.17
N GLU A 75 6.05 -5.60 3.77
CA GLU A 75 6.82 -4.50 4.35
C GLU A 75 7.04 -3.36 3.33
N SER A 76 7.46 -3.71 2.10
CA SER A 76 7.68 -2.70 1.05
C SER A 76 6.39 -2.01 0.65
N ARG A 77 5.25 -2.70 0.63
CA ARG A 77 3.96 -2.11 0.24
C ARG A 77 3.40 -1.22 1.34
N VAL A 78 3.47 -1.64 2.59
CA VAL A 78 3.10 -0.82 3.76
C VAL A 78 3.96 0.44 3.82
N ARG A 79 5.28 0.32 3.59
CA ARG A 79 6.18 1.49 3.52
C ARG A 79 5.78 2.43 2.39
N HIS A 80 5.42 1.90 1.22
CA HIS A 80 4.94 2.70 0.10
C HIS A 80 3.67 3.48 0.47
N PHE A 81 2.69 2.83 1.10
CA PHE A 81 1.49 3.50 1.61
C PHE A 81 1.83 4.58 2.62
N ARG A 82 2.69 4.30 3.60
CA ARG A 82 3.09 5.30 4.60
C ARG A 82 3.72 6.53 3.97
N THR A 83 4.62 6.36 3.00
CA THR A 83 5.22 7.50 2.28
C THR A 83 4.17 8.26 1.46
N LYS A 84 3.36 7.55 0.67
CA LYS A 84 2.38 8.18 -0.22
C LYS A 84 1.29 8.93 0.57
N TYR A 85 0.69 8.30 1.56
CA TYR A 85 -0.36 8.90 2.38
C TYR A 85 0.20 9.92 3.39
N GLY A 86 1.42 9.73 3.90
CA GLY A 86 2.09 10.74 4.73
C GLY A 86 2.39 12.02 3.95
N SER A 87 2.79 11.93 2.68
CA SER A 87 2.92 13.11 1.81
C SER A 87 1.59 13.82 1.61
N ILE A 88 0.50 13.06 1.45
CA ILE A 88 -0.85 13.62 1.37
C ILE A 88 -1.20 14.36 2.67
N GLU A 89 -1.01 13.74 3.83
CA GLU A 89 -1.28 14.36 5.14
C GLU A 89 -0.54 15.70 5.31
N VAL A 90 0.75 15.76 4.95
CA VAL A 90 1.54 17.01 5.00
C VAL A 90 1.00 18.06 4.02
N MET A 91 0.59 17.66 2.82
CA MET A 91 0.02 18.59 1.83
C MET A 91 -1.31 19.18 2.33
N LEU A 92 -2.14 18.35 2.97
CA LEU A 92 -3.43 18.77 3.52
C LEU A 92 -3.30 19.69 4.72
N ALA A 93 -2.35 19.37 5.62
CA ALA A 93 -2.01 20.26 6.73
C ALA A 93 -1.53 21.63 6.22
N LYS A 94 -0.78 21.66 5.11
CA LYS A 94 -0.30 22.91 4.49
C LYS A 94 -1.38 23.69 3.73
N SER A 95 -2.33 23.02 3.09
CA SER A 95 -3.40 23.69 2.34
C SER A 95 -4.50 24.27 3.24
N GLY A 96 -4.45 24.04 4.57
CA GLY A 96 -5.50 24.43 5.50
C GLY A 96 -6.78 23.60 5.34
N PHE A 97 -6.70 22.48 4.63
CA PHE A 97 -7.84 21.63 4.33
C PHE A 97 -8.00 20.58 5.43
N ASN A 98 -8.88 20.85 6.39
CA ASN A 98 -9.17 19.95 7.53
C ASN A 98 -9.95 18.71 7.06
N GLN A 99 -9.28 17.74 6.42
CA GLN A 99 -9.93 16.62 5.72
C GLN A 99 -10.60 15.57 6.60
N MET A 100 -10.15 15.40 7.85
CA MET A 100 -10.75 14.43 8.78
C MET A 100 -12.26 14.68 8.94
N THR A 101 -12.68 15.95 9.03
CA THR A 101 -14.08 16.31 9.24
C THR A 101 -14.97 15.94 8.04
N MET A 102 -14.47 16.11 6.81
CA MET A 102 -15.25 15.79 5.60
C MET A 102 -15.29 14.28 5.31
N LEU A 103 -14.23 13.53 5.62
CA LEU A 103 -14.21 12.07 5.47
C LEU A 103 -15.24 11.37 6.38
N PHE A 104 -15.46 11.92 7.58
CA PHE A 104 -16.52 11.46 8.49
C PHE A 104 -17.91 11.98 8.12
N ALA A 105 -18.01 13.14 7.46
CA ALA A 105 -19.29 13.73 7.06
C ALA A 105 -19.86 13.16 5.75
N LEU A 106 -19.04 12.55 4.90
CA LEU A 106 -19.47 12.03 3.61
C LEU A 106 -19.88 10.54 3.68
N PRO A 107 -21.02 10.17 3.05
CA PRO A 107 -21.36 8.77 2.79
C PRO A 107 -20.21 8.02 2.10
N GLU A 108 -20.07 6.72 2.40
CA GLU A 108 -18.94 5.89 1.97
C GLU A 108 -18.70 5.88 0.45
N THR A 109 -19.76 6.05 -0.34
CA THR A 109 -19.70 6.21 -1.81
C THR A 109 -18.90 7.43 -2.25
N LEU A 110 -19.09 8.57 -1.57
CA LEU A 110 -18.39 9.81 -1.85
C LEU A 110 -16.99 9.84 -1.24
N ARG A 111 -16.73 9.05 -0.19
CA ARG A 111 -15.41 8.94 0.43
C ARG A 111 -14.37 8.43 -0.56
N ARG A 112 -14.72 7.40 -1.33
CA ARG A 112 -13.85 6.83 -2.39
C ARG A 112 -13.59 7.85 -3.49
N GLU A 113 -14.63 8.50 -4.00
CA GLU A 113 -14.50 9.53 -5.02
C GLU A 113 -13.69 10.74 -4.54
N PHE A 114 -13.87 11.16 -3.28
CA PHE A 114 -13.08 12.25 -2.69
C PHE A 114 -11.60 11.89 -2.60
N ILE A 115 -11.27 10.68 -2.18
CA ILE A 115 -9.89 10.18 -2.16
C ILE A 115 -9.33 10.12 -3.58
N LEU A 116 -10.10 9.63 -4.56
CA LEU A 116 -9.67 9.55 -5.96
C LEU A 116 -9.47 10.93 -6.60
N ASN A 117 -10.39 11.86 -6.36
CA ASN A 117 -10.32 13.22 -6.90
C ASN A 117 -9.16 13.99 -6.28
N MET A 118 -8.92 13.83 -4.97
CA MET A 118 -7.71 14.35 -4.31
C MET A 118 -6.43 13.76 -4.92
N ILE A 119 -6.40 12.47 -5.25
CA ILE A 119 -5.24 11.85 -5.93
C ILE A 119 -5.11 12.38 -7.37
N ALA A 120 -6.23 12.65 -8.06
CA ALA A 120 -6.25 13.19 -9.43
C ALA A 120 -5.72 14.64 -9.48
N ASP A 121 -6.13 15.49 -8.53
CA ASP A 121 -5.64 16.87 -8.40
C ASP A 121 -4.14 16.94 -8.05
N LEU A 122 -3.58 15.85 -7.51
CA LEU A 122 -2.14 15.71 -7.24
C LEU A 122 -1.33 15.22 -8.45
N TYR A 123 -1.97 14.62 -9.47
CA TYR A 123 -1.29 14.14 -10.68
C TYR A 123 -0.44 15.21 -11.42
N PRO A 124 -0.85 16.49 -11.51
CA PRO A 124 -0.02 17.53 -12.11
C PRO A 124 1.27 17.87 -11.34
N PHE A 125 1.38 17.52 -10.05
CA PHE A 125 2.58 17.79 -9.23
C PHE A 125 3.65 16.69 -9.30
N PHE A 126 3.35 15.53 -9.89
CA PHE A 126 4.29 14.41 -10.05
C PHE A 126 4.98 14.35 -11.43
N ARG A 127 4.86 15.40 -12.25
CA ARG A 127 5.66 15.61 -13.46
C ARG A 127 6.87 16.48 -13.15
#